data_AF-A0A7Z9QNG8-F1
#
_entry.id   AF-A0A7Z9QNG8-F1
#
_cell.length_a   1.000
_cell.length_b   1.000
_cell.length_c   1.000
_cell.angle_alpha   90.00
_cell.angle_beta   90.00
_cell.angle_gamma   90.00
#
_symmetry.space_group_name_H-M   'P 1'
#
loop_
_entity.id
_entity.type
_entity.pdbx_description
1 polymer ?
#
loop_
_entity_poly.entity_id
_entity_poly.type
_entity_poly.pdbx_seq_one_letter_code
_entity_poly.pdbx_strand_id
1 'polypeptide(L)'
;VSGDSEGPRFGDEFFKTFGRSSRATICACETKKEPTLSQALHMAVGDTLQDRLAAGGKVKQFMQSKGTTEEVIEELFIHTLSRRPTSEEVEGFRELMGDDTKDSSVYEDILWSLLNSTEFTFNH
;
A
#
# COMPACT_ATOMS: atom_id res chain seq x y z
N VAL A 1 -12.96 8.52 -33.49
CA VAL A 1 -13.19 9.78 -32.78
C VAL A 1 -12.12 9.92 -31.74
N SER A 2 -11.32 10.97 -31.89
CA SER A 2 -10.15 11.34 -31.10
C SER A 2 -10.53 11.54 -29.63
N GLY A 3 -10.00 10.70 -28.74
CA GLY A 3 -10.26 10.78 -27.30
C GLY A 3 -9.01 10.60 -26.41
N ASP A 4 -7.85 10.36 -27.01
CA ASP A 4 -6.57 10.25 -26.29
C ASP A 4 -5.67 11.40 -26.76
N SER A 5 -5.84 12.58 -26.16
CA SER A 5 -4.96 13.74 -26.42
C SER A 5 -3.95 14.00 -25.32
N GLU A 6 -3.74 13.06 -24.40
CA GLU A 6 -2.61 13.11 -23.47
C GLU A 6 -2.00 11.73 -23.35
N GLY A 7 -0.68 11.64 -23.56
CA GLY A 7 0.07 10.40 -23.33
C GLY A 7 -0.10 9.92 -21.88
N PRO A 8 0.19 8.63 -21.60
CA PRO A 8 -0.06 8.05 -20.28
C PRO A 8 0.64 8.89 -19.21
N ARG A 9 -0.15 9.45 -18.30
CA ARG A 9 0.37 10.16 -17.12
C ARG A 9 0.82 9.11 -16.11
N PHE A 10 1.78 9.47 -15.25
CA PHE A 10 2.29 8.59 -14.19
C PHE A 10 1.14 8.02 -13.33
N GLY A 11 0.87 6.71 -13.46
CA GLY A 11 -0.25 5.99 -12.83
C GLY A 11 -1.30 5.42 -13.79
N ASP A 12 -1.33 5.79 -15.08
CA ASP A 12 -2.32 5.27 -16.03
C ASP A 12 -2.18 3.76 -16.30
N GLU A 13 -0.96 3.22 -16.26
CA GLU A 13 -0.71 1.78 -16.49
C GLU A 13 -1.15 0.93 -15.29
N PHE A 14 -0.93 1.42 -14.07
CA PHE A 14 -1.49 0.82 -12.86
C PHE A 14 -3.01 0.78 -12.94
N PHE A 15 -3.68 1.92 -13.18
CA PHE A 15 -5.14 1.94 -13.22
C PHE A 15 -5.72 1.08 -14.35
N LYS A 16 -5.06 0.99 -15.51
CA LYS A 16 -5.45 0.05 -16.58
C LYS A 16 -5.33 -1.40 -16.11
N THR A 17 -4.24 -1.75 -15.41
CA THR A 17 -4.02 -3.09 -14.85
C THR A 17 -5.09 -3.44 -13.80
N PHE A 18 -5.54 -2.47 -13.01
CA PHE A 18 -6.60 -2.61 -12.00
C PHE A 18 -8.02 -2.32 -12.53
N GLY A 19 -8.24 -2.42 -13.84
CA GLY A 19 -9.58 -2.51 -14.42
C GLY A 19 -10.25 -1.17 -14.76
N ARG A 20 -9.53 -0.06 -14.77
CA ARG A 20 -10.04 1.23 -15.28
C ARG A 20 -10.38 1.09 -16.76
N SER A 21 -11.64 1.27 -17.12
CA SER A 21 -12.10 1.24 -18.51
C SER A 21 -11.58 2.42 -19.31
N SER A 22 -11.54 2.27 -20.63
CA SER A 22 -11.22 3.40 -21.52
C SER A 22 -12.31 4.48 -21.40
N ARG A 23 -11.93 5.75 -21.58
CA ARG A 23 -12.91 6.86 -21.61
C ARG A 23 -13.79 6.84 -22.88
N ALA A 24 -13.52 5.93 -23.82
CA ALA A 24 -14.26 5.80 -25.07
C ALA A 24 -15.59 5.05 -24.92
N THR A 25 -15.79 4.29 -23.82
CA THR A 25 -16.98 3.47 -23.61
C THR A 25 -17.51 3.58 -22.18
N ILE A 26 -18.83 3.80 -22.00
CA ILE A 26 -19.50 3.86 -20.68
C ILE A 26 -19.90 2.44 -20.18
N CYS A 27 -19.38 1.38 -20.80
CA CYS A 27 -19.85 0.03 -20.53
C CYS A 27 -19.18 -0.53 -19.26
N ALA A 28 -19.95 -0.71 -18.19
CA ALA A 28 -19.49 -1.35 -16.95
C ALA A 28 -18.99 -2.79 -17.14
N CYS A 29 -19.29 -3.41 -18.28
CA CYS A 29 -18.83 -4.75 -18.65
C CYS A 29 -17.33 -4.83 -18.97
N GLU A 30 -16.68 -3.71 -19.29
CA GLU A 30 -15.23 -3.67 -19.55
C GLU A 30 -14.39 -3.66 -18.27
N THR A 31 -15.00 -3.37 -17.11
CA THR A 31 -14.33 -3.38 -15.81
C THR A 31 -14.17 -4.82 -15.34
N LYS A 32 -12.96 -5.37 -15.50
CA LYS A 32 -12.59 -6.68 -14.95
C LYS A 32 -12.47 -6.58 -13.43
N LYS A 33 -13.42 -7.18 -12.72
CA LYS A 33 -13.45 -7.24 -11.24
C LYS A 33 -12.73 -8.44 -10.66
N GLU A 34 -12.39 -9.42 -11.49
CA GLU A 34 -11.70 -10.63 -11.04
C GLU A 34 -10.24 -10.31 -10.73
N PRO A 35 -9.74 -10.69 -9.54
CA PRO A 35 -8.33 -10.54 -9.21
C PRO A 35 -7.50 -11.43 -10.14
N THR A 36 -6.43 -10.87 -10.71
CA THR A 36 -5.54 -11.58 -11.62
C THR A 36 -4.17 -11.80 -10.97
N LEU A 37 -3.48 -12.88 -11.37
CA LEU A 37 -2.11 -13.16 -10.93
C LEU A 37 -1.16 -11.97 -11.22
N SER A 38 -1.35 -11.29 -12.36
CA SER A 38 -0.60 -10.09 -12.72
C SER A 38 -0.82 -8.92 -11.77
N GLN A 39 -2.05 -8.72 -11.25
CA GLN A 39 -2.33 -7.68 -10.26
C GLN A 39 -1.67 -8.02 -8.91
N ALA A 40 -1.73 -9.28 -8.49
CA ALA A 40 -1.08 -9.73 -7.25
C ALA A 40 0.45 -9.58 -7.32
N LEU A 41 1.07 -9.97 -8.43
CA LEU A 41 2.50 -9.78 -8.67
C LEU A 41 2.88 -8.29 -8.70
N HIS A 42 2.05 -7.43 -9.28
CA HIS A 42 2.31 -5.99 -9.30
C HIS A 42 2.19 -5.34 -7.91
N MET A 43 1.36 -5.88 -7.01
CA MET A 43 1.31 -5.44 -5.61
C MET A 43 2.52 -5.92 -4.80
N ALA A 44 2.88 -7.20 -4.98
CA ALA A 44 3.90 -7.88 -4.19
C ALA A 44 5.34 -7.66 -4.70
N VAL A 45 5.54 -7.20 -5.93
CA VAL A 45 6.87 -7.05 -6.55
C VAL A 45 6.98 -5.78 -7.40
N GLY A 46 5.87 -5.05 -7.62
CA GLY A 46 5.89 -3.87 -8.48
C GLY A 46 6.37 -2.62 -7.74
N ASP A 47 7.19 -1.82 -8.42
CA ASP A 47 7.75 -0.56 -7.90
C ASP A 47 6.69 0.52 -7.61
N THR A 48 5.49 0.36 -8.18
CA THR A 48 4.42 1.37 -8.10
C THR A 48 4.00 1.68 -6.66
N LEU A 49 3.97 0.70 -5.75
CA LEU A 49 3.56 0.95 -4.37
C LEU A 49 4.69 1.58 -3.55
N GLN A 50 5.92 1.08 -3.71
CA GLN A 50 7.05 1.53 -2.90
C GLN A 50 7.30 3.03 -3.08
N ASP A 51 7.34 3.52 -4.32
CA ASP A 51 7.51 4.94 -4.62
C ASP A 51 6.38 5.81 -4.03
N ARG A 52 5.15 5.27 -3.97
CA ARG A 52 3.98 6.00 -3.47
C ARG A 52 3.95 6.05 -1.96
N LEU A 53 4.34 4.96 -1.29
CA LEU A 53 4.45 4.90 0.17
C LEU A 53 5.54 5.86 0.67
N ALA A 54 6.69 5.89 -0.01
CA ALA A 54 7.78 6.81 0.29
C ALA A 54 7.41 8.29 0.06
N ALA A 55 6.64 8.59 -0.99
CA ALA A 55 6.25 9.96 -1.32
C ALA A 55 5.17 10.56 -0.38
N GLY A 56 4.37 9.72 0.27
CA GLY A 56 3.19 10.15 1.02
C GLY A 56 3.49 10.88 2.34
N GLY A 57 4.70 10.76 2.89
CA GLY A 57 5.15 11.45 4.11
C GLY A 57 4.41 11.08 5.41
N LYS A 58 3.35 10.28 5.32
CA LYS A 58 2.49 9.87 6.45
C LYS A 58 3.27 9.09 7.51
N VAL A 59 4.15 8.18 7.08
CA VAL A 59 5.03 7.41 7.97
C VAL A 59 5.93 8.36 8.77
N LYS A 60 6.57 9.33 8.12
CA LYS A 60 7.39 10.35 8.78
C LYS A 60 6.57 11.19 9.78
N GLN A 61 5.32 11.50 9.46
CA GLN A 61 4.42 12.20 10.39
C GLN A 61 4.15 11.37 11.64
N PHE A 62 3.92 10.06 11.51
CA PHE A 62 3.75 9.18 12.67
C PHE A 62 5.02 9.12 13.51
N MET A 63 6.19 8.93 12.88
CA MET A 63 7.48 8.93 13.59
C MET A 63 7.76 10.25 14.33
N GLN A 64 7.31 11.39 13.81
CA GLN A 64 7.50 12.69 14.47
C GLN A 64 6.49 12.97 15.59
N SER A 65 5.29 12.40 15.48
CA SER A 65 4.19 12.66 16.44
C SER A 65 4.11 11.64 17.56
N LYS A 66 4.73 10.48 17.40
CA LYS A 66 4.75 9.39 18.37
C LYS A 66 6.10 9.29 19.06
N GLY A 67 6.08 8.86 20.31
CA GLY A 67 7.27 8.78 21.16
C GLY A 67 7.99 7.44 21.09
N THR A 68 7.29 6.35 20.74
CA THR A 68 7.88 5.01 20.70
C THR A 68 7.62 4.27 19.38
N THR A 69 8.48 3.30 19.08
CA THR A 69 8.33 2.39 17.93
C THR A 69 7.01 1.63 17.99
N GLU A 70 6.54 1.19 19.17
CA GLU A 70 5.25 0.50 19.27
C GLU A 70 4.07 1.39 18.87
N GLU A 71 4.09 2.67 19.27
CA GLU A 71 3.03 3.62 18.90
C GLU A 71 2.99 3.88 17.40
N VAL A 72 4.14 3.93 16.73
CA VAL A 72 4.20 4.06 15.27
C VAL A 72 3.64 2.81 14.59
N ILE A 73 4.03 1.61 15.05
CA ILE A 73 3.49 0.34 14.53
C ILE A 73 1.97 0.28 14.74
N GLU A 74 1.47 0.68 15.91
CA GLU A 74 0.03 0.71 16.18
C GLU A 74 -0.73 1.59 15.18
N GLU A 75 -0.23 2.79 14.88
CA GLU A 75 -0.85 3.66 13.88
C GLU A 75 -0.86 3.03 12.48
N LEU A 76 0.22 2.35 12.08
CA LEU A 76 0.28 1.64 10.79
C LEU A 76 -0.77 0.54 10.72
N PHE A 77 -0.93 -0.26 11.77
CA PHE A 77 -1.95 -1.31 11.86
C PHE A 77 -3.37 -0.75 11.81
N ILE A 78 -3.64 0.31 12.57
CA ILE A 78 -4.97 0.94 12.58
C ILE A 78 -5.31 1.51 11.20
N HIS A 79 -4.36 2.16 10.53
CA HIS A 79 -4.61 2.76 9.22
C HIS A 79 -4.73 1.75 8.07
N THR A 80 -4.16 0.55 8.23
CA THR A 80 -4.17 -0.50 7.18
C THR A 80 -5.25 -1.55 7.44
N LEU A 81 -5.32 -2.09 8.65
CA LEU A 81 -6.16 -3.22 9.04
C LEU A 81 -7.33 -2.82 9.95
N SER A 82 -7.46 -1.55 10.32
CA SER A 82 -8.54 -1.05 11.20
C SER A 82 -8.62 -1.74 12.56
N ARG A 83 -7.50 -2.28 13.05
CA ARG A 83 -7.35 -2.89 14.38
C ARG A 83 -6.01 -2.53 15.00
N ARG A 84 -5.88 -2.77 16.30
CA ARG A 84 -4.59 -2.73 16.98
C ARG A 84 -3.77 -3.99 16.67
N PRO A 85 -2.42 -3.89 16.64
CA PRO A 85 -1.57 -5.06 16.58
C PRO A 85 -1.68 -5.86 17.88
N THR A 86 -1.47 -7.16 17.78
CA THR A 86 -1.29 -8.04 18.93
C THR A 86 0.13 -7.88 19.51
N SER A 87 0.33 -8.31 20.75
CA SER A 87 1.66 -8.24 21.39
C SER A 87 2.71 -9.06 20.63
N GLU A 88 2.33 -10.20 20.04
CA GLU A 88 3.22 -11.04 19.22
C GLU A 88 3.64 -10.34 17.93
N GLU A 89 2.72 -9.64 17.27
CA GLU A 89 3.02 -8.86 16.05
C GLU A 89 3.97 -7.70 16.33
N VAL A 90 3.74 -6.95 17.43
CA VAL A 90 4.63 -5.86 17.83
C VAL A 90 6.03 -6.38 18.14
N GLU A 91 6.13 -7.48 18.89
CA GLU A 91 7.43 -8.04 19.25
C GLU A 91 8.17 -8.59 18.02
N GLY A 92 7.46 -9.26 17.10
CA GLY A 92 8.07 -9.73 15.85
C GLY A 92 8.66 -8.59 15.00
N PHE A 93 7.96 -7.44 14.91
CA PHE A 93 8.52 -6.27 14.23
C PHE A 93 9.67 -5.63 15.00
N ARG A 94 9.60 -5.60 16.34
CA ARG A 94 10.69 -5.11 17.19
C ARG A 94 11.96 -5.94 17.02
N GLU A 95 11.86 -7.27 16.98
CA GLU A 95 12.99 -8.17 16.76
C GLU A 95 13.65 -7.93 15.39
N LEU A 96 12.85 -7.68 14.35
CA LEU A 96 13.34 -7.42 13.00
C LEU A 96 14.02 -6.04 12.84
N MET A 97 13.50 -5.02 13.51
CA MET A 97 13.99 -3.64 13.39
C MET A 97 15.04 -3.26 14.43
N GLY A 98 15.08 -3.95 15.56
CA GLY A 98 15.76 -3.49 16.77
C GLY A 98 15.05 -2.32 17.47
N ASP A 99 15.52 -1.99 18.67
CA ASP A 99 14.98 -0.88 19.44
C ASP A 99 15.46 0.48 18.88
N ASP A 100 14.52 1.44 18.76
CA ASP A 100 14.76 2.84 18.34
C ASP A 100 15.23 3.03 16.89
N THR A 101 14.58 2.35 15.92
CA THR A 101 14.79 2.62 14.49
C THR A 101 14.24 4.00 14.11
N LYS A 102 15.14 4.87 13.62
CA LYS A 102 14.86 6.24 13.14
C LYS A 102 14.76 6.34 11.62
N ASP A 103 15.02 5.24 10.92
CA ASP A 103 14.91 5.19 9.47
C ASP A 103 13.44 5.00 9.06
N SER A 104 12.92 5.90 8.25
CA SER A 104 11.52 5.83 7.79
C SER A 104 11.29 4.70 6.80
N SER A 105 12.32 4.26 6.07
CA SER A 105 12.18 3.20 5.08
C SER A 105 11.73 1.89 5.71
N VAL A 106 12.15 1.61 6.94
CA VAL A 106 11.80 0.37 7.65
C VAL A 106 10.30 0.35 8.01
N TYR A 107 9.75 1.48 8.45
CA TYR A 107 8.31 1.60 8.69
C TYR A 107 7.50 1.63 7.39
N GLU A 108 8.06 2.17 6.30
CA GLU A 108 7.48 2.09 4.96
C GLU A 108 7.42 0.63 4.47
N ASP A 109 8.43 -0.20 4.77
CA ASP A 109 8.43 -1.63 4.48
C ASP A 109 7.40 -2.39 5.33
N ILE A 110 7.22 -2.04 6.60
CA ILE A 110 6.13 -2.59 7.43
C ILE A 110 4.78 -2.25 6.80
N LEU A 111 4.56 -0.99 6.44
CA LEU A 111 3.33 -0.55 5.78
C LEU A 111 3.07 -1.33 4.48
N TRP A 112 4.11 -1.53 3.67
CA TRP A 112 4.04 -2.35 2.47
C TRP A 112 3.70 -3.81 2.76
N SER A 113 4.27 -4.40 3.81
CA SER A 113 3.98 -5.78 4.23
C SER A 113 2.53 -5.96 4.67
N LEU A 114 1.97 -4.97 5.39
CA LEU A 114 0.58 -4.97 5.83
C LEU A 114 -0.39 -4.87 4.65
N LEU A 115 -0.08 -4.03 3.66
CA LEU A 115 -0.88 -3.90 2.44
C LEU A 115 -0.86 -5.15 1.55
N ASN A 116 0.22 -5.95 1.64
CA ASN A 116 0.35 -7.23 0.94
C ASN A 116 -0.10 -8.43 1.79
N SER A 117 -0.56 -8.20 3.02
CA SER A 117 -1.02 -9.29 3.88
C SER A 117 -2.29 -9.93 3.34
N THR A 118 -2.47 -11.22 3.65
CA THR A 118 -3.73 -11.92 3.37
C THR A 118 -4.89 -11.27 4.11
N GLU A 119 -4.66 -10.76 5.32
CA GLU A 119 -5.67 -10.05 6.09
C GLU A 119 -6.17 -8.82 5.32
N PHE A 120 -5.29 -7.94 4.85
CA PHE A 120 -5.70 -6.80 4.02
C PHE A 120 -6.41 -7.23 2.73
N THR A 121 -5.95 -8.34 2.14
CA THR A 121 -6.46 -8.87 0.87
C THR A 121 -7.78 -9.63 0.99
N PHE A 122 -8.25 -10.02 2.18
CA PHE A 122 -9.47 -10.83 2.33
C PHE A 122 -10.42 -10.32 3.42
N ASN A 123 -9.99 -9.37 4.25
CA ASN A 123 -10.83 -8.78 5.30
C ASN A 123 -11.55 -7.54 4.74
N HIS A 124 -12.58 -7.77 3.90
CA HIS A 124 -13.49 -6.76 3.34
C HIS A 124 -14.96 -7.14 3.51
#